data_AF-A0A8J8F9H1-F1
#
_entry.id   AF-A0A8J8F9H1-F1
#
_cell.length_a   1.000
_cell.length_b   1.000
_cell.length_c   1.000
_cell.angle_alpha   90.00
_cell.angle_beta   90.00
_cell.angle_gamma   90.00
#
_symmetry.space_group_name_H-M   'P 1'
#
loop_
_entity.id
_entity.type
_entity.pdbx_description
1 polymer ?
#
loop_
_entity_poly.entity_id
_entity_poly.type
_entity_poly.pdbx_seq_one_letter_code
_entity_poly.pdbx_strand_id
1 'polypeptide(L)'
;MKKKTMASVLIAVAITVALVCIAGVIIKSPEPSPITSPSVTQPSETLPPITRPPKFEHVEIKLNESVLVKGNLIKLISVEEEKGIVKIEVQNETTGETMIVPLSLQDVVAFKYKNIAISLSKIEDNRVTLLIGEVAYSEEDMRSQ
;
A
#
# COMPACT_ATOMS: atom_id res chain seq x y z
N MET A 1 16.18 52.12 19.09
CA MET A 1 16.75 50.92 19.76
C MET A 1 16.82 49.79 18.74
N LYS A 2 18.02 49.33 18.38
CA LYS A 2 18.27 48.27 17.38
C LYS A 2 18.17 46.89 18.05
N LYS A 3 17.23 46.04 17.64
CA LYS A 3 17.23 44.61 18.03
C LYS A 3 17.99 43.82 16.97
N LYS A 4 19.17 43.33 17.35
CA LYS A 4 20.05 42.50 16.51
C LYS A 4 19.52 41.06 16.47
N THR A 5 19.37 40.57 15.25
CA THR A 5 19.08 39.20 14.86
C THR A 5 20.19 38.25 15.38
N MET A 6 19.86 37.37 16.32
CA MET A 6 20.76 36.33 16.86
C MET A 6 20.18 34.92 16.66
N ALA A 7 19.52 34.66 15.52
CA ALA A 7 18.87 33.37 15.27
C ALA A 7 19.59 32.45 14.27
N SER A 8 20.64 32.92 13.56
CA SER A 8 21.26 32.14 12.47
C SER A 8 22.49 31.30 12.86
N VAL A 9 23.00 31.36 14.09
CA VAL A 9 24.25 30.67 14.46
C VAL A 9 24.02 29.23 14.95
N LEU A 10 22.80 28.85 15.32
CA LEU A 10 22.51 27.54 15.90
C LEU A 10 22.40 26.40 14.86
N ILE A 11 22.28 26.71 13.56
CA ILE A 11 22.11 25.70 12.50
C ILE A 11 23.45 25.05 12.09
N ALA A 12 24.59 25.70 12.36
CA ALA A 12 25.89 25.22 11.91
C ALA A 12 26.56 24.15 12.81
N VAL A 13 26.07 23.93 14.04
CA VAL A 13 26.69 23.00 15.01
C VAL A 13 26.06 21.60 14.98
N ALA A 14 24.85 21.45 14.43
CA ALA A 14 24.16 20.16 14.40
C ALA A 14 24.65 19.21 13.29
N ILE A 15 25.37 19.71 12.28
CA ILE A 15 25.78 18.92 11.11
C ILE A 15 27.13 18.20 11.34
N THR A 16 27.92 18.60 12.34
CA THR A 16 29.26 18.02 12.60
C THR A 16 29.28 16.84 13.56
N VAL A 17 28.18 16.49 14.23
CA VAL A 17 28.14 15.37 15.20
C VAL A 17 27.65 14.05 14.57
N ALA A 18 27.02 14.07 13.40
CA ALA A 18 26.43 12.87 12.79
C ALA A 18 27.40 12.01 11.94
N LEU A 19 28.66 12.42 11.75
CA LEU A 19 29.63 11.72 10.90
C LEU A 19 30.62 10.80 11.65
N VAL A 20 30.46 10.61 12.97
CA VAL A 20 31.40 9.80 13.80
C VAL A 20 30.83 8.42 14.19
N CYS A 21 29.72 7.97 13.58
CA CYS A 21 29.10 6.69 13.92
C CYS A 21 29.39 5.52 12.96
N ILE A 22 30.32 5.67 12.00
CA ILE A 22 30.70 4.60 11.05
C ILE A 22 32.10 4.02 11.35
N ALA A 23 32.49 3.95 12.63
CA ALA A 23 33.74 3.32 13.03
C ALA A 23 33.54 2.51 14.31
N GLY A 24 32.97 1.31 14.18
CA GLY A 24 33.11 0.31 15.24
C GLY A 24 31.94 -0.66 15.39
N VAL A 25 31.85 -1.68 14.53
CA VAL A 25 31.35 -3.02 14.89
C VAL A 25 32.09 -4.03 14.02
N ILE A 26 33.26 -4.48 14.45
CA ILE A 26 33.56 -5.78 15.10
C ILE A 26 33.70 -6.96 14.12
N ILE A 27 34.94 -7.43 14.11
CA ILE A 27 35.52 -8.67 13.61
C ILE A 27 34.74 -9.89 14.11
N LYS A 28 34.42 -10.83 13.21
CA LYS A 28 34.42 -12.27 13.50
C LYS A 28 34.65 -13.08 12.21
N SER A 29 35.83 -13.70 12.13
CA SER A 29 36.14 -14.80 11.21
C SER A 29 35.27 -16.02 11.54
N PRO A 30 34.89 -16.81 10.53
CA PRO A 30 35.09 -18.25 10.68
C PRO A 30 35.80 -18.88 9.47
N GLU A 31 36.59 -19.88 9.83
CA GLU A 31 37.46 -20.80 9.07
C GLU A 31 36.88 -21.49 7.81
N PRO A 32 37.73 -22.18 7.02
CA PRO A 32 37.52 -22.42 5.60
C PRO A 32 36.50 -23.52 5.27
N SER A 33 35.91 -23.38 4.09
CA SER A 33 34.92 -24.28 3.50
C SER A 33 35.40 -25.74 3.44
N PRO A 34 34.60 -26.71 3.91
CA PRO A 34 34.83 -28.11 3.59
C PRO A 34 34.38 -28.39 2.16
N ILE A 35 35.30 -28.93 1.37
CA ILE A 35 35.08 -29.50 0.04
C ILE A 35 33.97 -30.56 0.16
N THR A 36 32.87 -30.40 -0.58
CA THR A 36 31.85 -31.44 -0.73
C THR A 36 31.63 -31.71 -2.23
N SER A 37 31.73 -32.99 -2.59
CA SER A 37 31.65 -33.58 -3.94
C SER A 37 30.27 -33.36 -4.63
N PRO A 38 30.12 -33.67 -5.94
CA PRO A 38 29.01 -33.15 -6.73
C PRO A 38 27.70 -33.85 -6.34
N SER A 39 26.70 -33.07 -5.94
CA SER A 39 25.36 -33.58 -5.67
C SER A 39 24.48 -33.44 -6.91
N VAL A 40 23.91 -34.58 -7.27
CA VAL A 40 23.03 -34.92 -8.39
C VAL A 40 21.94 -33.87 -8.67
N THR A 41 21.77 -33.52 -9.95
CA THR A 41 20.66 -32.72 -10.48
C THR A 41 19.33 -33.43 -10.21
N GLN A 42 18.51 -32.88 -9.32
CA GLN A 42 17.10 -33.27 -9.17
C GLN A 42 16.23 -32.13 -9.74
N PRO A 43 15.13 -32.41 -10.48
CA PRO A 43 14.26 -31.36 -10.96
C PRO A 43 13.64 -30.67 -9.77
N SER A 44 13.77 -29.34 -9.70
CA SER A 44 13.07 -28.53 -8.73
C SER A 44 11.57 -28.69 -8.97
N GLU A 45 10.87 -29.43 -8.10
CA GLU A 45 9.43 -29.33 -8.00
C GLU A 45 9.10 -27.86 -7.68
N THR A 46 8.53 -27.17 -8.67
CA THR A 46 7.98 -25.83 -8.49
C THR A 46 6.86 -25.95 -7.45
N LEU A 47 7.17 -25.62 -6.20
CA LEU A 47 6.17 -25.43 -5.16
C LEU A 47 5.08 -24.51 -5.74
N PRO A 48 3.78 -24.90 -5.67
CA PRO A 48 2.72 -23.99 -6.06
C PRO A 48 2.92 -22.68 -5.28
N PRO A 49 2.79 -21.50 -5.92
CA PRO A 49 2.98 -20.24 -5.23
C PRO A 49 2.09 -20.27 -4.00
N ILE A 50 2.69 -20.03 -2.82
CA ILE A 50 1.94 -19.95 -1.56
C ILE A 50 0.93 -18.81 -1.75
N THR A 51 -0.30 -19.17 -2.09
CA THR A 51 -1.43 -18.24 -2.22
C THR A 51 -1.80 -17.81 -0.81
N ARG A 52 -1.02 -16.87 -0.27
CA ARG A 52 -1.42 -16.17 0.94
C ARG A 52 -2.79 -15.52 0.63
N PRO A 53 -3.79 -15.70 1.49
CA PRO A 53 -5.06 -15.05 1.29
C PRO A 53 -4.84 -13.53 1.20
N PRO A 54 -5.53 -12.82 0.30
CA PRO A 54 -5.40 -11.38 0.16
C PRO A 54 -5.65 -10.71 1.51
N LYS A 55 -4.69 -9.87 1.94
CA LYS A 55 -4.82 -9.10 3.17
C LYS A 55 -5.65 -7.86 2.88
N PHE A 56 -6.94 -7.94 3.21
CA PHE A 56 -7.85 -6.82 3.12
C PHE A 56 -7.69 -5.87 4.32
N GLU A 57 -7.75 -4.58 4.05
CA GLU A 57 -7.80 -3.50 5.03
C GLU A 57 -9.20 -2.90 5.02
N HIS A 58 -9.74 -2.63 6.21
CA HIS A 58 -10.98 -1.88 6.35
C HIS A 58 -10.62 -0.39 6.26
N VAL A 59 -11.18 0.27 5.26
CA VAL A 59 -10.94 1.68 5.01
C VAL A 59 -12.26 2.42 5.12
N GLU A 60 -12.34 3.28 6.12
CA GLU A 60 -13.48 4.15 6.32
C GLU A 60 -13.15 5.55 5.80
N ILE A 61 -14.01 6.10 4.95
CA ILE A 61 -13.82 7.42 4.34
C ILE A 61 -15.13 8.18 4.44
N LYS A 62 -15.07 9.43 4.91
CA LYS A 62 -16.22 10.35 4.82
C LYS A 62 -16.16 11.17 3.54
N LEU A 63 -17.31 11.62 3.09
CA LEU A 63 -17.42 12.50 1.92
C LEU A 63 -16.54 13.75 2.10
N ASN A 64 -15.76 14.07 1.08
CA ASN A 64 -14.76 15.14 1.02
C ASN A 64 -13.56 15.01 1.99
N GLU A 65 -13.41 13.89 2.69
CA GLU A 65 -12.21 13.59 3.49
C GLU A 65 -11.24 12.69 2.71
N SER A 66 -9.96 12.81 3.05
CA SER A 66 -8.87 12.02 2.49
C SER A 66 -8.33 11.03 3.51
N VAL A 67 -8.03 9.79 3.07
CA VAL A 67 -7.41 8.76 3.90
C VAL A 67 -6.19 8.18 3.19
N LEU A 68 -5.21 7.72 3.97
CA LEU A 68 -4.04 7.03 3.43
C LEU A 68 -4.37 5.54 3.23
N VAL A 69 -4.40 5.09 1.98
CA VAL A 69 -4.59 3.67 1.60
C VAL A 69 -3.36 3.19 0.87
N LYS A 70 -2.63 2.23 1.43
CA LYS A 70 -1.44 1.62 0.78
C LYS A 70 -0.44 2.66 0.22
N GLY A 71 -0.25 3.78 0.93
CA GLY A 71 0.67 4.86 0.53
C GLY A 71 0.09 5.90 -0.45
N ASN A 72 -1.17 5.76 -0.88
CA ASN A 72 -1.87 6.76 -1.67
C ASN A 72 -2.87 7.53 -0.80
N LEU A 73 -2.95 8.84 -0.99
CA LEU A 73 -3.97 9.69 -0.36
C LEU A 73 -5.23 9.67 -1.22
N ILE A 74 -6.28 8.99 -0.74
CA ILE A 74 -7.53 8.80 -1.46
C ILE A 74 -8.62 9.65 -0.82
N LYS A 75 -9.24 10.50 -1.62
CA LYS A 75 -10.37 11.35 -1.23
C LYS A 75 -11.68 10.83 -1.80
N LEU A 76 -12.71 10.75 -0.97
CA LEU A 76 -14.06 10.41 -1.43
C LEU A 76 -14.76 11.69 -1.93
N ILE A 77 -15.17 11.71 -3.19
CA ILE A 77 -15.77 12.89 -3.84
C ILE A 77 -17.28 12.81 -3.86
N SER A 78 -17.82 11.65 -4.25
CA SER A 78 -19.26 11.44 -4.35
C SER A 78 -19.62 9.98 -4.06
N VAL A 79 -20.86 9.76 -3.64
CA VAL A 79 -21.48 8.45 -3.43
C VAL A 79 -22.89 8.55 -4.00
N GLU A 80 -23.17 7.75 -5.02
CA GLU A 80 -24.47 7.68 -5.67
C GLU A 80 -25.00 6.26 -5.60
N GLU A 81 -26.25 6.08 -5.19
CA GLU A 81 -26.91 4.79 -5.20
C GLU A 81 -27.97 4.75 -6.30
N GLU A 82 -27.86 3.78 -7.20
CA GLU A 82 -28.83 3.56 -8.27
C GLU A 82 -29.09 2.06 -8.44
N LYS A 83 -30.35 1.64 -8.27
CA LYS A 83 -30.81 0.25 -8.55
C LYS A 83 -29.98 -0.83 -7.82
N GLY A 84 -29.55 -0.57 -6.58
CA GLY A 84 -28.77 -1.52 -5.78
C GLY A 84 -27.27 -1.54 -6.09
N ILE A 85 -26.80 -0.67 -7.00
CA ILE A 85 -25.38 -0.41 -7.24
C ILE A 85 -25.02 0.93 -6.62
N VAL A 86 -23.94 0.95 -5.85
CA VAL A 86 -23.34 2.15 -5.30
C VAL A 86 -22.17 2.52 -6.17
N LYS A 87 -22.22 3.69 -6.79
CA LYS A 87 -21.10 4.29 -7.52
C LYS A 87 -20.42 5.27 -6.58
N ILE A 88 -19.15 5.00 -6.25
CA ILE A 88 -18.33 5.98 -5.53
C ILE A 88 -17.36 6.63 -6.50
N GLU A 89 -17.15 7.92 -6.35
CA GLU A 89 -16.09 8.64 -7.03
C GLU A 89 -14.98 8.92 -6.04
N VAL A 90 -13.77 8.47 -6.37
CA VAL A 90 -12.59 8.67 -5.55
C VAL A 90 -11.51 9.39 -6.35
N GLN A 91 -10.83 10.33 -5.70
CA GLN A 91 -9.68 11.01 -6.24
C GLN A 91 -8.43 10.53 -5.51
N ASN A 92 -7.44 10.05 -6.24
CA ASN A 92 -6.09 9.85 -5.73
C ASN A 92 -5.36 11.19 -5.77
N GLU A 93 -5.28 11.88 -4.64
CA GLU A 93 -4.59 13.17 -4.52
C GLU A 93 -3.07 13.03 -4.66
N THR A 94 -2.51 11.81 -4.52
CA THR A 94 -1.08 11.54 -4.73
C THR A 94 -0.71 11.46 -6.21
N THR A 95 -1.57 10.86 -7.04
CA THR A 95 -1.33 10.73 -8.50
C THR A 95 -2.07 11.76 -9.34
N GLY A 96 -3.09 12.42 -8.77
CA GLY A 96 -4.00 13.32 -9.49
C GLY A 96 -5.07 12.60 -10.32
N GLU A 97 -5.19 11.28 -10.20
CA GLU A 97 -6.16 10.48 -10.96
C GLU A 97 -7.51 10.41 -10.23
N THR A 98 -8.60 10.43 -11.00
CA THR A 98 -9.97 10.20 -10.50
C THR A 98 -10.49 8.88 -11.03
N MET A 99 -11.21 8.13 -10.19
CA MET A 99 -11.78 6.84 -10.52
C MET A 99 -13.23 6.75 -10.04
N ILE A 100 -14.09 6.17 -10.88
CA ILE A 100 -15.45 5.81 -10.50
C ILE A 100 -15.47 4.30 -10.25
N VAL A 101 -15.89 3.90 -9.05
CA VAL A 101 -15.89 2.52 -8.60
C VAL A 101 -17.34 2.08 -8.38
N PRO A 102 -17.91 1.25 -9.27
CA PRO A 102 -19.21 0.65 -9.05
C PRO A 102 -19.09 -0.53 -8.07
N LEU A 103 -19.91 -0.55 -7.04
CA LEU A 103 -19.95 -1.55 -5.99
C LEU A 103 -21.38 -2.09 -5.84
N SER A 104 -21.55 -3.41 -5.82
CA SER A 104 -22.86 -4.02 -5.58
C SER A 104 -23.17 -4.05 -4.08
N LEU A 105 -24.41 -3.75 -3.70
CA LEU A 105 -24.92 -3.97 -2.34
C LEU A 105 -25.33 -5.43 -2.11
N GLN A 106 -25.61 -6.17 -3.18
CA GLN A 106 -26.21 -7.52 -3.11
C GLN A 106 -25.17 -8.62 -3.39
N ASP A 107 -24.14 -8.31 -4.17
CA ASP A 107 -23.14 -9.28 -4.57
C ASP A 107 -21.88 -9.16 -3.72
N VAL A 108 -21.27 -10.31 -3.41
CA VAL A 108 -19.95 -10.38 -2.75
C VAL A 108 -18.81 -10.12 -3.76
N VAL A 109 -19.13 -9.57 -4.93
CA VAL A 109 -18.16 -9.33 -6.00
C VAL A 109 -17.44 -8.01 -5.74
N ALA A 110 -16.15 -8.11 -5.46
CA ALA A 110 -15.28 -6.95 -5.38
C ALA A 110 -15.05 -6.35 -6.79
N PHE A 111 -15.07 -5.03 -6.87
CA PHE A 111 -14.51 -4.32 -8.01
C PHE A 111 -13.01 -4.60 -8.10
N LYS A 112 -12.53 -4.94 -9.29
CA LYS A 112 -11.13 -5.32 -9.52
C LYS A 112 -10.49 -4.27 -10.41
N TYR A 113 -9.35 -3.73 -9.98
CA TYR A 113 -8.57 -2.79 -10.79
C TYR A 113 -7.08 -3.06 -10.60
N LYS A 114 -6.38 -3.38 -11.69
CA LYS A 114 -5.00 -3.86 -11.64
C LYS A 114 -4.89 -5.02 -10.64
N ASN A 115 -4.03 -4.92 -9.64
CA ASN A 115 -3.84 -5.89 -8.56
C ASN A 115 -4.64 -5.55 -7.29
N ILE A 116 -5.67 -4.70 -7.37
CA ILE A 116 -6.47 -4.25 -6.21
C ILE A 116 -7.89 -4.81 -6.33
N ALA A 117 -8.43 -5.32 -5.22
CA ALA A 117 -9.84 -5.58 -5.00
C ALA A 117 -10.43 -4.53 -4.06
N ILE A 118 -11.60 -4.02 -4.40
CA ILE A 118 -12.38 -3.10 -3.58
C ILE A 118 -13.78 -3.70 -3.44
N SER A 119 -14.23 -3.94 -2.21
CA SER A 119 -15.62 -4.33 -1.94
C SER A 119 -16.24 -3.39 -0.93
N LEU A 120 -17.55 -3.23 -1.06
CA LEU A 120 -18.33 -2.42 -0.14
C LEU A 120 -18.62 -3.23 1.12
N SER A 121 -18.24 -2.71 2.28
CA SER A 121 -18.59 -3.32 3.57
C SER A 121 -19.83 -2.65 4.17
N LYS A 122 -19.88 -1.31 4.15
CA LYS A 122 -20.96 -0.54 4.78
C LYS A 122 -21.10 0.83 4.15
N ILE A 123 -22.32 1.33 4.08
CA ILE A 123 -22.64 2.73 3.77
C ILE A 123 -23.46 3.31 4.91
N GLU A 124 -23.10 4.51 5.30
CA GLU A 124 -23.86 5.40 6.17
C GLU A 124 -23.93 6.77 5.47
N ASP A 125 -24.87 7.63 5.84
CA ASP A 125 -25.25 8.87 5.13
C ASP A 125 -24.11 9.61 4.42
N ASN A 126 -22.97 9.84 5.08
CA ASN A 126 -21.82 10.55 4.52
C ASN A 126 -20.51 9.76 4.58
N ARG A 127 -20.59 8.45 4.78
CA ARG A 127 -19.43 7.60 5.10
C ARG A 127 -19.54 6.26 4.40
N VAL A 128 -18.42 5.83 3.81
CA VAL A 128 -18.30 4.53 3.17
C VAL A 128 -17.19 3.74 3.87
N THR A 129 -17.49 2.48 4.19
CA THR A 129 -16.49 1.50 4.63
C THR A 129 -16.22 0.53 3.50
N LEU A 130 -14.97 0.47 3.07
CA LEU A 130 -14.48 -0.39 1.99
C LEU A 130 -13.56 -1.46 2.57
N LEU A 131 -13.56 -2.63 1.94
CA LEU A 131 -12.50 -3.62 2.09
C LEU A 131 -11.60 -3.51 0.87
N ILE A 132 -10.35 -3.09 1.11
CA ILE A 132 -9.36 -2.89 0.05
C ILE A 132 -8.22 -3.88 0.26
N GLY A 133 -7.92 -4.68 -0.77
CA GLY A 133 -6.89 -5.70 -0.70
C GLY A 133 -6.07 -5.76 -1.98
N GLU A 134 -4.81 -6.14 -1.85
CA GLU A 134 -3.99 -6.51 -3.00
C GLU A 134 -4.22 -7.99 -3.31
N VAL A 135 -4.50 -8.28 -4.57
CA VAL A 135 -4.78 -9.63 -5.08
C VAL A 135 -3.89 -9.89 -6.28
N ALA A 136 -3.19 -11.03 -6.27
CA ALA A 136 -2.49 -11.52 -7.43
C ALA A 136 -3.52 -12.18 -8.36
N TYR A 137 -4.08 -11.42 -9.30
CA TYR A 137 -4.95 -11.98 -10.33
C TYR A 137 -4.12 -12.74 -11.35
N SER A 138 -4.61 -13.90 -11.77
CA SER A 138 -4.09 -14.55 -12.97
C SER A 138 -4.51 -13.73 -14.20
N GLU A 139 -3.74 -13.78 -15.29
CA GLU A 139 -4.08 -13.02 -16.51
C GLU A 139 -5.47 -13.39 -17.08
N GLU A 140 -5.95 -14.61 -16.83
CA GLU A 140 -7.30 -15.07 -17.22
C GLU A 140 -8.42 -14.36 -16.45
N ASP A 141 -8.20 -14.05 -15.17
CA ASP A 141 -9.18 -13.31 -14.34
C ASP A 141 -9.33 -11.84 -14.76
N MET A 142 -8.33 -11.30 -15.47
CA MET A 142 -8.33 -9.92 -15.96
C MET A 142 -8.95 -9.77 -17.36
N ARG A 143 -8.97 -10.84 -18.17
CA ARG A 143 -9.54 -10.82 -19.54
C ARG A 143 -11.05 -11.02 -19.60
N SER A 144 -11.66 -11.51 -18.51
CA SER A 144 -13.08 -11.87 -18.46
C SER A 144 -14.00 -10.74 -17.95
N GLN A 145 -13.52 -9.50 -17.94
CA GLN A 145 -14.25 -8.31 -17.48
C GLN A 145 -14.59 -7.37 -18.62
#